data_AF-A0A455UFA1-F1
#
_entry.id   AF-A0A455UFA1-F1
#
_cell.length_a   1.000
_cell.length_b   1.000
_cell.length_c   1.000
_cell.angle_alpha   90.00
_cell.angle_beta   90.00
_cell.angle_gamma   90.00
#
_symmetry.space_group_name_H-M   'P 1'
#
loop_
_entity.id
_entity.type
_entity.pdbx_description
1 polymer ?
#
loop_
_entity_poly.entity_id
_entity_poly.type
_entity_poly.pdbx_seq_one_letter_code
_entity_poly.pdbx_strand_id
1 'polypeptide(L)' 'MHQHAALVTGGATRLGRHFAEALADAGYDIALHVNRSRNEAEEVAKGIRAKGRECEIFTAIF' A
#
# COMPACT_ATOMS: atom_id res chain seq x y z
N MET A 1 -4.00 -9.32 19.56
CA MET A 1 -2.77 -9.43 18.75
C MET A 1 -2.57 -8.09 18.06
N HIS A 2 -1.40 -7.47 18.19
CA HIS A 2 -1.12 -6.22 17.48
C HIS A 2 -0.77 -6.57 16.04
N GLN A 3 -1.59 -6.13 15.08
CA GLN A 3 -1.23 -6.19 13.66
C GLN A 3 -0.29 -5.02 13.36
N HIS A 4 0.85 -5.31 12.74
CA HIS A 4 1.82 -4.29 12.37
C HIS A 4 1.38 -3.66 11.04
N ALA A 5 1.44 -2.33 10.96
CA ALA A 5 1.08 -1.58 9.77
C ALA A 5 2.26 -0.73 9.27
N ALA A 6 2.32 -0.48 7.97
CA ALA A 6 3.32 0.35 7.34
C ALA A 6 2.68 1.44 6.45
N LEU A 7 3.16 2.68 6.58
CA LEU A 7 2.81 3.78 5.69
C LEU A 7 3.84 3.86 4.55
N VAL A 8 3.37 3.73 3.31
CA VAL A 8 4.20 3.82 2.11
C VAL A 8 3.81 5.04 1.28
N THR A 9 4.65 6.07 1.30
CA THR A 9 4.48 7.28 0.48
C THR A 9 4.93 7.06 -0.95
N GLY A 10 4.12 7.50 -1.93
CA GLY A 10 4.38 7.23 -3.34
C GLY A 10 4.22 5.74 -3.70
N GLY A 11 3.41 5.01 -2.93
CA GLY A 11 3.34 3.55 -2.99
C GLY A 11 2.65 2.97 -4.23
N ALA A 12 2.00 3.78 -5.07
CA ALA A 12 1.30 3.27 -6.24
C ALA A 12 2.19 2.87 -7.42
N THR A 13 3.45 3.32 -7.47
CA THR A 13 4.30 3.13 -8.68
C THR A 13 5.75 2.84 -8.35
N ARG A 14 6.48 2.32 -9.35
CA ARG A 14 7.94 2.10 -9.32
C ARG A 14 8.38 1.35 -8.05
N LEU A 15 9.36 1.89 -7.32
CA LEU A 15 9.87 1.28 -6.09
C LEU A 15 8.85 1.29 -4.95
N GLY A 16 8.02 2.33 -4.85
CA GLY A 16 7.00 2.43 -3.81
C GLY A 16 6.03 1.26 -3.85
N ARG A 17 5.65 0.82 -5.05
CA ARG A 17 4.82 -0.38 -5.26
C ARG A 17 5.52 -1.64 -4.76
N HIS A 18 6.79 -1.85 -5.14
CA HIS A 18 7.54 -3.01 -4.69
C HIS A 18 7.70 -3.05 -3.17
N PHE A 19 7.90 -1.90 -2.52
CA PHE A 19 7.97 -1.84 -1.06
C PHE A 19 6.63 -2.18 -0.41
N ALA A 20 5.52 -1.64 -0.93
CA ALA A 20 4.19 -1.95 -0.41
C ALA A 20 3.85 -3.44 -0.55
N GLU A 21 4.13 -4.04 -1.71
CA GLU A 21 3.90 -5.46 -1.96
C GLU A 21 4.77 -6.35 -1.08
N ALA A 22 6.06 -6.02 -0.89
CA ALA A 22 6.98 -6.79 -0.07
C ALA A 22 6.65 -6.70 1.43
N LEU A 23 6.22 -5.54 1.92
CA LEU A 23 5.76 -5.39 3.30
C LEU A 23 4.47 -6.17 3.55
N ALA A 24 3.56 -6.21 2.57
CA ALA A 24 2.37 -7.06 2.65
C ALA A 24 2.75 -8.56 2.70
N ASP A 25 3.72 -9.00 1.90
CA ASP A 25 4.24 -10.39 1.97
C ASP A 25 4.89 -10.70 3.32
N ALA A 26 5.49 -9.71 3.98
CA ALA A 26 6.03 -9.81 5.32
C ALA A 26 4.96 -9.78 6.43
N GLY A 27 3.68 -9.65 6.08
CA GLY A 27 2.56 -9.74 7.02
C GLY A 27 1.99 -8.40 7.50
N TYR A 28 2.46 -7.27 6.96
CA TYR A 28 2.00 -5.93 7.35
C TYR A 28 0.70 -5.53 6.66
N ASP A 29 -0.15 -4.80 7.37
CA ASP A 29 -1.22 -4.00 6.77
C ASP A 29 -0.64 -2.70 6.20
N ILE A 30 -1.20 -2.20 5.10
CA ILE A 30 -0.58 -1.13 4.32
C ILE A 30 -1.46 0.13 4.28
N ALA A 31 -0.90 1.25 4.73
CA ALA A 31 -1.40 2.58 4.41
C ALA A 31 -0.67 3.08 3.15
N LEU A 32 -1.35 3.11 2.02
CA LEU A 32 -0.78 3.45 0.73
C LEU A 32 -1.03 4.92 0.39
N HIS A 33 0.00 5.76 0.49
CA HIS A 33 -0.11 7.17 0.15
C HIS A 33 0.21 7.44 -1.32
N VAL A 34 -0.66 8.23 -1.97
CA VAL A 34 -0.55 8.64 -3.38
C VAL A 34 -0.96 10.10 -3.58
N ASN A 35 -0.43 10.74 -4.62
CA ASN A 35 -0.84 12.10 -5.00
C ASN A 35 -1.86 12.08 -6.15
N ARG A 36 -1.46 11.66 -7.35
CA ARG A 36 -2.31 11.68 -8.56
C ARG A 36 -2.66 10.30 -9.13
N SER A 37 -1.98 9.25 -8.66
CA SER A 37 -2.04 7.90 -9.24
C SER A 37 -3.07 7.01 -8.53
N ARG A 38 -4.33 7.45 -8.47
CA ARG A 38 -5.37 6.72 -7.71
C ARG A 38 -5.74 5.38 -8.35
N ASN A 39 -5.77 5.30 -9.68
CA ASN A 39 -6.09 4.04 -10.37
C ASN A 39 -5.01 2.99 -10.13
N GLU A 40 -3.74 3.38 -10.21
CA GLU A 40 -2.61 2.51 -9.91
C GLU A 40 -2.61 2.11 -8.42
N ALA A 41 -3.00 3.03 -7.53
CA ALA A 41 -3.15 2.75 -6.10
C ALA A 41 -4.18 1.64 -5.83
N GLU A 42 -5.32 1.68 -6.52
CA GLU A 42 -6.38 0.67 -6.39
C GLU A 42 -5.90 -0.70 -6.85
N GLU A 43 -5.12 -0.78 -7.93
CA GLU A 43 -4.55 -2.05 -8.39
C GLU A 43 -3.53 -2.62 -7.39
N VAL A 44 -2.70 -1.77 -6.80
CA VAL A 44 -1.79 -2.19 -5.71
C VAL A 44 -2.57 -2.64 -4.49
N ALA A 45 -3.60 -1.89 -4.08
CA ALA A 45 -4.45 -2.23 -2.92
C ALA A 45 -5.20 -3.55 -3.13
N LYS A 46 -5.74 -3.81 -4.32
CA LYS A 46 -6.34 -5.12 -4.67
C LYS A 46 -5.32 -6.24 -4.53
N GLY A 47 -4.10 -6.05 -5.03
CA GLY A 47 -3.02 -7.02 -4.90
C GLY A 47 -2.67 -7.32 -3.44
N ILE A 48 -2.58 -6.30 -2.60
CA ILE A 48 -2.31 -6.44 -1.16
C ILE A 48 -3.48 -7.17 -0.46
N ARG A 49 -4.72 -6.80 -0.75
CA ARG A 49 -5.91 -7.48 -0.20
C ARG A 49 -6.00 -8.94 -0.62
N ALA A 50 -5.59 -9.28 -1.84
CA ALA A 50 -5.51 -10.66 -2.30
C ALA A 50 -4.48 -11.51 -1.53
N LYS A 51 -3.47 -10.88 -0.91
CA LYS A 51 -2.52 -11.52 0.03
C LYS A 51 -3.09 -11.67 1.44
N GLY A 52 -4.35 -11.30 1.66
CA GLY A 52 -5.03 -11.37 2.94
C GLY A 52 -4.57 -10.33 3.96
N ARG A 53 -4.05 -9.19 3.49
CA ARG A 53 -3.66 -8.01 4.29
C ARG A 53 -4.62 -6.86 4.04
N GLU A 54 -4.77 -5.96 5.01
CA GLU A 54 -5.55 -4.74 4.81
C GLU A 54 -4.75 -3.69 4.02
N CYS A 55 -5.45 -2.91 3.19
CA CYS A 55 -4.84 -1.80 2.47
C CYS A 55 -5.81 -0.62 2.38
N GLU A 56 -5.38 0.53 2.89
CA GLU A 56 -6.11 1.80 2.87
C GLU A 56 -5.35 2.80 2.00
N ILE A 57 -6.05 3.52 1.12
CA ILE A 57 -5.42 4.48 0.19
C ILE A 57 -5.60 5.89 0.74
N PHE A 58 -4.48 6.57 0.99
CA PHE A 58 -4.45 7.93 1.48
C PHE A 58 -4.01 8.89 0.37
N THR A 59 -4.83 9.90 0.11
CA THR A 59 -4.47 10.96 -0.85
C THR A 59 -4.07 12.21 -0.06
N ALA A 60 -2.83 12.66 -0.19
CA ALA A 60 -2.35 13.87 0.47
C ALA A 60 -1.30 14.59 -0.38
N ILE A 61 -1.30 15.92 -0.29
CA ILE A 61 -0.27 16.78 -0.85
C ILE A 61 0.64 17.14 0.34
N PHE A 62 1.86 16.58 0.35
CA PHE A 62 2.90 16.94 1.31
C PHE A 62 3.73 18.10 0.77
#